data_AF-A0A943FWH7-F1
#
_entry.id   AF-A0A943FWH7-F1
#
_cell.length_a   1.000
_cell.length_b   1.000
_cell.length_c   1.000
_cell.angle_alpha   90.00
_cell.angle_beta   90.00
_cell.angle_gamma   90.00
#
_symmetry.space_group_name_H-M   'P 1'
#
loop_
_entity.id
_entity.type
_entity.pdbx_description
1 polymer ?
#
loop_
_entity_poly.entity_id
_entity_poly.type
_entity_poly.pdbx_seq_one_letter_code
_entity_poly.pdbx_strand_id
1 'polypeptide(L)'
;MTKLEEALGRLGNLELDKNTDDIINYLENNKEKIVIEKQEFSLTDIVSFAKNPSLILGKRQIEVADNGIKTYHFNKKFIDLVSKHMSSSISSLTIPASYFNKNSVFKYPNLEELNLNINKYDLFKIDLKTMKQLLNQTKIRKLDVDCYLDDQVLLENCCGIKSFMGSKLNMDGLNINSRNYQFNPKVEGFVKNDGTGVNEVLDLALKNKTSDIEGIKIYNNYKCGYGNDKIDYQKYKKGSIIEFGDTECQKDVKAIKIKNIEHIMDAFDIVNSFQERGFEVEAIYLFLENKTYDDMNLLRQLDKKYDLKIKYDGSLQVIDSNTFVGMRDSIDYYKDVINNSNSSNLEKIMLAYDIVKSFPYKERKDNLRIPREVATIIKDGNIVCVGYSQLLSQILKETGVDSYTISTSVPVGDDVIGHERNVIVVDDDKYDIHGNYVFDVTWDSAKNITKCIDSEGKNVLRSKSSPILDTDQVVKHYDNLVLYRYFLISDNRYNSCFPGEPYPDFKYAEKISSSGETFDDDTLGSKELEQSKFIELLYNVKLREGYSDANVEEEIEDIFDFLGNYSKDDIKKDIEKIINNNSKQV
;
A
#
# COMPACT_ATOMS: atom_id res chain seq x y z
N MET A 1 -6.76 0.91 -55.91
CA MET A 1 -6.97 2.30 -55.43
C MET A 1 -6.39 3.33 -56.40
N THR A 2 -5.16 3.17 -56.88
CA THR A 2 -4.46 4.12 -57.76
C THR A 2 -5.25 4.68 -58.95
N LYS A 3 -5.97 3.87 -59.73
CA LYS A 3 -6.78 4.37 -60.88
C LYS A 3 -7.99 5.23 -60.47
N LEU A 4 -8.60 4.95 -59.31
CA LEU A 4 -9.70 5.74 -58.77
C LEU A 4 -9.17 7.07 -58.23
N GLU A 5 -8.06 7.04 -57.50
CA GLU A 5 -7.40 8.24 -56.97
C GLU A 5 -6.92 9.19 -58.09
N GLU A 6 -6.37 8.64 -59.17
CA GLU A 6 -5.97 9.42 -60.35
C GLU A 6 -7.17 10.07 -61.06
N ALA A 7 -8.27 9.32 -61.23
CA ALA A 7 -9.49 9.83 -61.84
C ALA A 7 -10.13 10.95 -60.98
N LEU A 8 -10.22 10.72 -59.67
CA LEU A 8 -10.70 11.71 -58.69
C LEU A 8 -9.79 12.94 -58.61
N GLY A 9 -8.47 12.77 -58.69
CA GLY A 9 -7.51 13.88 -58.68
C GLY A 9 -7.70 14.82 -59.87
N ARG A 10 -7.96 14.28 -61.07
CA ARG A 10 -8.23 15.08 -62.28
C ARG A 10 -9.56 15.83 -62.19
N LEU A 11 -10.60 15.17 -61.69
CA LEU A 11 -11.92 15.77 -61.49
C LEU A 11 -11.90 16.85 -60.40
N GLY A 12 -11.20 16.58 -59.30
CA GLY A 12 -11.01 17.53 -58.21
C GLY A 12 -10.32 18.81 -58.69
N ASN A 13 -9.36 18.74 -59.62
CA ASN A 13 -8.74 19.94 -60.21
C ASN A 13 -9.73 20.76 -61.05
N LEU A 14 -10.56 20.10 -61.86
CA LEU A 14 -11.58 20.78 -62.69
C LEU A 14 -12.66 21.45 -61.83
N GLU A 15 -13.09 20.78 -60.76
CA GLU A 15 -14.04 21.35 -59.81
C GLU A 15 -13.42 22.45 -58.95
N LEU A 16 -12.15 22.34 -58.58
CA LEU A 16 -11.43 23.40 -57.88
C LEU A 16 -11.44 24.70 -58.68
N ASP A 17 -11.19 24.61 -59.99
CA ASP A 17 -11.20 25.79 -60.86
C ASP A 17 -12.59 26.44 -60.94
N LYS A 18 -13.67 25.65 -60.85
CA LYS A 18 -15.04 26.18 -60.83
C LYS A 18 -15.45 26.80 -59.49
N ASN A 19 -14.93 26.29 -58.38
CA ASN A 19 -15.29 26.71 -57.03
C ASN A 19 -14.23 27.64 -56.40
N THR A 20 -13.27 28.15 -57.18
CA THR A 20 -12.15 28.95 -56.64
C THR A 20 -12.65 30.21 -55.95
N ASP A 21 -13.55 30.97 -56.58
CA ASP A 21 -14.09 32.20 -56.03
C ASP A 21 -14.93 31.94 -54.77
N ASP A 22 -15.71 30.85 -54.75
CA ASP A 22 -16.51 30.46 -53.59
C ASP A 22 -15.63 30.07 -52.40
N ILE A 23 -14.54 29.32 -52.63
CA ILE A 23 -13.55 28.97 -51.61
C ILE A 23 -12.89 30.24 -51.05
N ILE A 24 -12.47 31.16 -51.92
CA ILE A 24 -11.85 32.43 -51.50
C ILE A 24 -12.85 33.24 -50.65
N ASN A 25 -14.08 33.40 -51.13
CA ASN A 25 -15.13 34.10 -50.42
C ASN A 25 -15.39 33.50 -49.03
N TYR A 26 -15.44 32.16 -48.92
CA TYR A 26 -15.59 31.49 -47.64
C TYR A 26 -14.43 31.80 -46.70
N LEU A 27 -13.17 31.69 -47.16
CA LEU A 27 -11.99 31.92 -46.34
C LEU A 27 -11.87 33.38 -45.88
N GLU A 28 -12.21 34.32 -46.75
CA GLU A 28 -12.13 35.76 -46.46
C GLU A 28 -13.26 36.24 -45.53
N ASN A 29 -14.43 35.59 -45.57
CA ASN A 29 -15.54 35.87 -44.66
C ASN A 29 -15.40 35.18 -43.30
N ASN A 30 -14.60 34.10 -43.20
CA ASN A 30 -14.42 33.32 -41.99
C ASN A 30 -12.99 33.44 -41.44
N LYS A 31 -12.60 34.66 -41.03
CA LYS A 31 -11.21 34.97 -40.67
C LYS A 31 -10.74 34.39 -39.34
N GLU A 32 -11.65 34.03 -38.45
CA GLU A 32 -11.36 33.53 -37.10
C GLU A 32 -11.50 32.01 -37.00
N LYS A 33 -12.51 31.43 -37.67
CA LYS A 33 -12.83 30.01 -37.58
C LYS A 33 -13.03 29.41 -38.96
N ILE A 34 -12.21 28.43 -39.32
CA ILE A 34 -12.34 27.71 -40.60
C ILE A 34 -12.57 26.23 -40.37
N VAL A 35 -13.48 25.67 -41.16
CA VAL A 35 -13.79 24.24 -41.18
C VAL A 35 -13.53 23.70 -42.57
N ILE A 36 -12.68 22.67 -42.65
CA ILE A 36 -12.42 21.89 -43.85
C ILE A 36 -12.68 20.42 -43.48
N GLU A 37 -13.41 19.72 -44.33
CA GLU A 37 -13.79 18.32 -44.10
C GLU A 37 -13.47 17.45 -45.32
N LYS A 38 -13.15 16.18 -45.05
CA LYS A 38 -12.95 15.17 -46.09
C LYS A 38 -14.26 14.46 -46.34
N GLN A 39 -14.79 14.54 -47.56
CA GLN A 39 -15.98 13.79 -47.93
C GLN A 39 -15.67 12.29 -48.01
N GLU A 40 -16.62 11.45 -47.59
CA GLU A 40 -16.51 9.99 -47.66
C GLU A 40 -17.30 9.43 -48.84
N PHE A 41 -16.75 8.40 -49.50
CA PHE A 41 -17.51 7.59 -50.43
C PHE A 41 -18.26 6.52 -49.65
N SER A 42 -19.57 6.45 -49.86
CA SER A 42 -20.36 5.32 -49.36
C SER A 42 -19.93 4.03 -50.05
N LEU A 43 -20.21 2.87 -49.43
CA LEU A 43 -19.99 1.58 -50.08
C LEU A 43 -20.72 1.49 -51.43
N THR A 44 -21.91 2.11 -51.51
CA THR A 44 -22.71 2.24 -52.74
C THR A 44 -21.97 3.01 -53.81
N ASP A 45 -21.24 4.07 -53.46
CA ASP A 45 -20.46 4.88 -54.40
C ASP A 45 -19.27 4.10 -54.95
N ILE A 46 -18.58 3.35 -54.08
CA ILE A 46 -17.45 2.50 -54.45
C ILE A 46 -17.92 1.38 -55.39
N VAL A 47 -19.04 0.72 -55.06
CA VAL A 47 -19.65 -0.33 -55.89
C VAL A 47 -20.14 0.23 -57.22
N SER A 48 -20.72 1.43 -57.22
CA SER A 48 -21.19 2.10 -58.45
C SER A 48 -20.02 2.48 -59.36
N PHE A 49 -18.93 2.99 -58.80
CA PHE A 49 -17.69 3.27 -59.52
C PHE A 49 -17.08 2.00 -60.13
N ALA A 50 -17.04 0.90 -59.37
CA ALA A 50 -16.52 -0.38 -59.86
C ALA A 50 -17.34 -0.93 -61.04
N LYS A 51 -18.66 -0.67 -61.07
CA LYS A 51 -19.55 -1.07 -62.17
C LYS A 51 -19.45 -0.13 -63.37
N ASN A 52 -19.38 1.18 -63.13
CA ASN A 52 -19.25 2.18 -64.18
C ASN A 52 -18.51 3.41 -63.62
N PRO A 53 -17.21 3.58 -63.96
CA PRO A 53 -16.40 4.71 -63.49
C PRO A 53 -16.98 6.09 -63.82
N SER A 54 -17.81 6.19 -64.86
CA SER A 54 -18.47 7.43 -65.27
C SER A 54 -19.47 7.97 -64.24
N LEU A 55 -20.00 7.10 -63.37
CA LEU A 55 -21.04 7.49 -62.39
C LEU A 55 -20.50 8.39 -61.27
N ILE A 56 -19.19 8.34 -61.00
CA ILE A 56 -18.55 9.23 -60.02
C ILE A 56 -18.37 10.65 -60.55
N LEU A 57 -18.40 10.82 -61.89
CA LEU A 57 -18.29 12.11 -62.57
C LEU A 57 -19.49 13.04 -62.30
N GLY A 58 -20.63 12.47 -61.88
CA GLY A 58 -21.85 13.23 -61.57
C GLY A 58 -21.92 13.74 -60.13
N LYS A 59 -20.97 13.38 -59.25
CA LYS A 59 -20.93 13.88 -57.87
C LYS A 59 -20.04 15.12 -57.77
N ARG A 60 -20.55 16.15 -57.07
CA ARG A 60 -19.76 17.34 -56.69
C ARG A 60 -18.55 16.89 -55.87
N GLN A 61 -17.37 17.29 -56.33
CA GLN A 61 -16.08 16.98 -55.70
C GLN A 61 -15.72 17.98 -54.61
N ILE A 62 -16.25 19.20 -54.72
CA ILE A 62 -16.08 20.27 -53.75
C ILE A 62 -17.46 20.84 -53.42
N GLU A 63 -17.73 20.97 -52.13
CA GLU A 63 -18.90 21.66 -51.61
C GLU A 63 -18.40 22.80 -50.72
N VAL A 64 -18.80 24.03 -51.03
CA VAL A 64 -18.55 25.20 -50.20
C VAL A 64 -19.90 25.64 -49.63
N ALA A 65 -19.99 25.68 -48.31
CA ALA A 65 -21.17 26.11 -47.59
C ALA A 65 -20.76 26.94 -46.38
N ASP A 66 -21.72 27.61 -45.73
CA ASP A 66 -21.46 28.45 -44.57
C ASP A 66 -20.77 27.70 -43.42
N ASN A 67 -20.97 26.39 -43.33
CA ASN A 67 -20.40 25.53 -42.29
C ASN A 67 -19.03 24.93 -42.65
N GLY A 68 -18.49 25.16 -43.86
CA GLY A 68 -17.17 24.66 -44.23
C GLY A 68 -16.96 24.35 -45.71
N ILE A 69 -15.72 23.97 -46.01
CA ILE A 69 -15.32 23.42 -47.31
C ILE A 69 -15.21 21.90 -47.19
N LYS A 70 -15.99 21.17 -47.97
CA LYS A 70 -15.93 19.69 -48.01
C LYS A 70 -15.36 19.23 -49.34
N THR A 71 -14.34 18.39 -49.31
CA THR A 71 -13.78 17.80 -50.55
C THR A 71 -13.34 16.36 -50.37
N TYR A 72 -13.40 15.57 -51.44
CA TYR A 72 -12.88 14.21 -51.44
C TYR A 72 -11.34 14.14 -51.47
N HIS A 73 -10.66 15.19 -51.94
CA HIS A 73 -9.21 15.12 -52.19
C HIS A 73 -8.45 16.43 -51.93
N PHE A 74 -7.40 16.35 -51.10
CA PHE A 74 -6.48 17.46 -50.83
C PHE A 74 -5.25 17.37 -51.73
N ASN A 75 -5.39 17.84 -52.98
CA ASN A 75 -4.24 18.01 -53.88
C ASN A 75 -3.46 19.29 -53.55
N LYS A 76 -2.26 19.41 -54.13
CA LYS A 76 -1.38 20.57 -53.91
C LYS A 76 -2.05 21.89 -54.29
N LYS A 77 -2.79 21.94 -55.41
CA LYS A 77 -3.47 23.15 -55.89
C LYS A 77 -4.50 23.68 -54.88
N PHE A 78 -5.29 22.78 -54.27
CA PHE A 78 -6.23 23.12 -53.20
C PHE A 78 -5.50 23.62 -51.95
N ILE A 79 -4.45 22.93 -51.52
CA ILE A 79 -3.67 23.31 -50.33
C ILE A 79 -3.04 24.69 -50.51
N ASP A 80 -2.46 24.97 -51.69
CA ASP A 80 -1.85 26.24 -52.03
C ASP A 80 -2.90 27.36 -52.06
N LEU A 81 -4.07 27.12 -52.65
CA LEU A 81 -5.20 28.06 -52.68
C LEU A 81 -5.64 28.42 -51.25
N VAL A 82 -5.96 27.42 -50.44
CA VAL A 82 -6.39 27.64 -49.06
C VAL A 82 -5.31 28.35 -48.26
N SER A 83 -4.06 27.92 -48.38
CA SER A 83 -2.92 28.52 -47.67
C SER A 83 -2.67 29.98 -48.01
N LYS A 84 -2.99 30.40 -49.24
CA LYS A 84 -2.79 31.76 -49.72
C LYS A 84 -3.87 32.72 -49.19
N HIS A 85 -5.09 32.24 -49.02
CA HIS A 85 -6.26 33.07 -48.66
C HIS A 85 -6.72 32.91 -47.21
N MET A 86 -6.24 31.89 -46.49
CA MET A 86 -6.50 31.73 -45.06
C MET A 86 -5.89 32.87 -44.24
N SER A 87 -6.70 33.51 -43.40
CA SER A 87 -6.27 34.64 -42.58
C SER A 87 -5.21 34.24 -41.56
N SER A 88 -4.22 35.12 -41.33
CA SER A 88 -3.26 34.99 -40.22
C SER A 88 -3.89 35.24 -38.84
N SER A 89 -5.11 35.79 -38.81
CA SER A 89 -5.91 36.01 -37.59
C SER A 89 -6.71 34.78 -37.14
N ILE A 90 -6.61 33.66 -37.85
CA ILE A 90 -7.35 32.45 -37.50
C ILE A 90 -7.01 32.00 -36.07
N SER A 91 -8.04 31.73 -35.27
CA SER A 91 -7.94 31.28 -33.89
C SER A 91 -8.44 29.84 -33.70
N SER A 92 -9.32 29.36 -34.58
CA SER A 92 -9.88 28.00 -34.56
C SER A 92 -9.84 27.35 -35.95
N LEU A 93 -9.28 26.14 -36.03
CA LEU A 93 -9.16 25.41 -37.30
C LEU A 93 -9.64 23.97 -37.13
N THR A 94 -10.66 23.59 -37.88
CA THR A 94 -11.09 22.19 -38.03
C THR A 94 -10.63 21.69 -39.39
N ILE A 95 -9.78 20.67 -39.42
CA ILE A 95 -9.24 20.08 -40.65
C ILE A 95 -9.16 18.56 -40.53
N PRO A 96 -9.17 17.83 -41.65
CA PRO A 96 -8.94 16.39 -41.60
C PRO A 96 -7.47 16.12 -41.33
N ALA A 97 -7.17 15.03 -40.63
CA ALA A 97 -5.81 14.59 -40.34
C ALA A 97 -4.91 14.48 -41.60
N SER A 98 -5.49 14.04 -42.72
CA SER A 98 -4.79 13.96 -44.01
C SER A 98 -4.43 15.33 -44.62
N TYR A 99 -5.12 16.40 -44.22
CA TYR A 99 -4.79 17.78 -44.59
C TYR A 99 -3.64 18.31 -43.72
N PHE A 100 -3.66 18.03 -42.42
CA PHE A 100 -2.60 18.42 -41.48
C PHE A 100 -1.21 17.95 -41.94
N ASN A 101 -1.09 16.72 -42.43
CA ASN A 101 0.18 16.19 -42.96
C ASN A 101 0.73 16.96 -44.19
N LYS A 102 -0.14 17.65 -44.92
CA LYS A 102 0.22 18.33 -46.17
C LYS A 102 0.26 19.86 -46.03
N ASN A 103 -0.17 20.40 -44.89
CA ASN A 103 -0.19 21.83 -44.63
C ASN A 103 0.42 22.14 -43.25
N SER A 104 1.43 23.00 -43.25
CA SER A 104 2.03 23.51 -42.01
C SER A 104 1.06 24.47 -41.30
N VAL A 105 0.34 23.98 -40.29
CA VAL A 105 -0.47 24.82 -39.40
C VAL A 105 0.38 25.81 -38.58
N PHE A 106 1.69 25.58 -38.51
CA PHE A 106 2.66 26.40 -37.77
C PHE A 106 2.83 27.83 -38.31
N LYS A 107 2.27 28.13 -39.50
CA LYS A 107 2.31 29.48 -40.08
C LYS A 107 1.22 30.43 -39.56
N TYR A 108 0.34 29.95 -38.68
CA TYR A 108 -0.77 30.72 -38.13
C TYR A 108 -0.50 31.07 -36.65
N PRO A 109 0.07 32.25 -36.36
CA PRO A 109 0.58 32.59 -35.03
C PRO A 109 -0.52 32.83 -33.97
N ASN A 110 -1.78 32.97 -34.38
CA ASN A 110 -2.93 33.21 -33.50
C ASN A 110 -3.82 31.98 -33.32
N LEU A 111 -3.45 30.84 -33.90
CA LEU A 111 -4.24 29.61 -33.80
C LEU A 111 -4.17 29.07 -32.36
N GLU A 112 -5.32 28.97 -31.70
CA GLU A 112 -5.47 28.55 -30.29
C GLU A 112 -6.17 27.20 -30.16
N GLU A 113 -7.07 26.89 -31.09
CA GLU A 113 -7.85 25.65 -31.14
C GLU A 113 -7.62 24.91 -32.46
N LEU A 114 -7.22 23.65 -32.37
CA LEU A 114 -7.04 22.76 -33.53
C LEU A 114 -7.92 21.52 -33.35
N ASN A 115 -8.77 21.26 -34.31
CA ASN A 115 -9.62 20.06 -34.35
C ASN A 115 -9.24 19.20 -35.56
N LEU A 116 -8.72 18.01 -35.28
CA LEU A 116 -8.28 17.03 -36.26
C LEU A 116 -9.31 15.90 -36.34
N ASN A 117 -10.14 15.98 -37.37
CA ASN A 117 -11.12 14.93 -37.67
C ASN A 117 -10.45 13.78 -38.44
N ILE A 118 -10.73 12.55 -38.02
CA ILE A 118 -10.32 11.32 -38.71
C ILE A 118 -11.53 10.70 -39.39
N ASN A 119 -11.34 10.28 -40.65
CA ASN A 119 -12.30 9.40 -41.32
C ASN A 119 -12.06 7.97 -40.85
N LYS A 120 -13.10 7.13 -40.81
CA LYS A 120 -13.09 5.78 -40.22
C LYS A 120 -11.95 4.85 -40.68
N TYR A 121 -11.30 5.17 -41.80
CA TYR A 121 -10.23 4.39 -42.43
C TYR A 121 -8.86 5.10 -42.49
N ASP A 122 -8.73 6.33 -41.98
CA ASP A 122 -7.46 7.07 -41.99
C ASP A 122 -6.63 6.67 -40.74
N LEU A 123 -5.53 5.93 -40.95
CA LEU A 123 -4.53 5.64 -39.92
C LEU A 123 -3.62 6.87 -39.74
N PHE A 124 -4.01 7.80 -38.88
CA PHE A 124 -3.20 8.96 -38.53
C PHE A 124 -2.81 8.95 -37.05
N LYS A 125 -1.54 9.27 -36.80
CA LYS A 125 -0.90 9.28 -35.50
C LYS A 125 -0.10 10.56 -35.36
N ILE A 126 -0.28 11.30 -34.26
CA ILE A 126 0.55 12.47 -33.95
C ILE A 126 1.74 12.02 -33.13
N ASP A 127 2.94 12.22 -33.66
CA ASP A 127 4.19 11.87 -33.00
C ASP A 127 4.63 12.93 -31.97
N LEU A 128 5.58 12.54 -31.11
CA LEU A 128 6.10 13.41 -30.05
C LEU A 128 6.72 14.69 -30.59
N LYS A 129 7.41 14.61 -31.73
CA LYS A 129 8.05 15.76 -32.36
C LYS A 129 7.00 16.80 -32.77
N THR A 130 5.91 16.37 -33.39
CA THR A 130 4.81 17.22 -33.82
C THR A 130 4.11 17.84 -32.61
N MET A 131 3.87 17.06 -31.55
CA MET A 131 3.30 17.58 -30.30
C MET A 131 4.18 18.66 -29.66
N LYS A 132 5.50 18.46 -29.59
CA LYS A 132 6.45 19.48 -29.11
C LYS A 132 6.47 20.73 -29.99
N GLN A 133 6.33 20.58 -31.30
CA GLN A 133 6.22 21.73 -32.21
C GLN A 133 4.92 22.49 -31.97
N LEU A 134 3.78 21.81 -31.78
CA LEU A 134 2.52 22.47 -31.42
C LEU A 134 2.67 23.25 -30.11
N LEU A 135 3.27 22.66 -29.08
CA LEU A 135 3.52 23.34 -27.81
C LEU A 135 4.43 24.58 -27.95
N ASN A 136 5.57 24.42 -28.60
CA ASN A 136 6.66 25.40 -28.56
C ASN A 136 6.58 26.47 -29.65
N GLN A 137 5.87 26.19 -30.74
CA GLN A 137 5.86 27.04 -31.94
C GLN A 137 4.47 27.62 -32.25
N THR A 138 3.46 27.29 -31.46
CA THR A 138 2.09 27.78 -31.67
C THR A 138 1.44 28.25 -30.37
N LYS A 139 0.35 29.01 -30.50
CA LYS A 139 -0.52 29.36 -29.38
C LYS A 139 -1.61 28.31 -29.12
N ILE A 140 -1.53 27.14 -29.76
CA ILE A 140 -2.55 26.10 -29.62
C ILE A 140 -2.53 25.61 -28.17
N ARG A 141 -3.68 25.70 -27.51
CA ARG A 141 -3.90 25.21 -26.14
C ARG A 141 -5.09 24.27 -26.04
N LYS A 142 -5.86 24.10 -27.12
CA LYS A 142 -6.87 23.05 -27.24
C LYS A 142 -6.65 22.25 -28.52
N LEU A 143 -6.56 20.93 -28.37
CA LEU A 143 -6.39 19.97 -29.44
C LEU A 143 -7.49 18.91 -29.34
N ASP A 144 -8.47 18.96 -30.23
CA ASP A 144 -9.44 17.89 -30.39
C ASP A 144 -8.91 16.91 -31.44
N VAL A 145 -8.73 15.66 -31.07
CA VAL A 145 -8.19 14.62 -31.96
C VAL A 145 -9.09 13.40 -31.95
N ASP A 146 -9.56 13.02 -33.13
CA ASP A 146 -10.24 11.72 -33.31
C ASP A 146 -9.22 10.60 -33.66
N CYS A 147 -7.97 10.74 -33.20
CA CYS A 147 -6.82 9.93 -33.63
C CYS A 147 -6.04 9.26 -32.51
N TYR A 148 -5.15 8.34 -32.89
CA TYR A 148 -4.14 7.77 -31.99
C TYR A 148 -3.05 8.81 -31.71
N LEU A 149 -2.59 8.87 -30.46
CA LEU A 149 -1.37 9.59 -30.08
C LEU A 149 -0.22 8.59 -29.98
N ASP A 150 1.01 9.05 -30.14
CA ASP A 150 2.18 8.22 -29.90
C ASP A 150 2.39 7.89 -28.43
N ASP A 151 2.68 6.63 -28.12
CA ASP A 151 3.04 6.16 -26.79
C ASP A 151 4.15 7.02 -26.17
N GLN A 152 5.09 7.53 -26.97
CA GLN A 152 6.11 8.46 -26.50
C GLN A 152 5.57 9.82 -26.04
N VAL A 153 4.49 10.32 -26.66
CA VAL A 153 3.75 11.51 -26.17
C VAL A 153 3.19 11.23 -24.78
N LEU A 154 2.66 10.02 -24.58
CA LEU A 154 2.00 9.61 -23.35
C LEU A 154 3.00 9.42 -22.18
N LEU A 155 4.27 9.15 -22.47
CA LEU A 155 5.32 8.95 -21.47
C LEU A 155 5.94 10.25 -20.95
N GLU A 156 5.87 11.35 -21.70
CA GLU A 156 6.40 12.67 -21.31
C GLU A 156 5.33 13.52 -20.61
N ASN A 157 5.45 13.71 -19.29
CA ASN A 157 4.70 14.67 -18.44
C ASN A 157 3.20 14.91 -18.75
N CYS A 158 2.53 13.95 -19.40
CA CYS A 158 1.12 13.98 -19.70
C CYS A 158 0.34 13.47 -18.50
N CYS A 159 -0.58 14.27 -18.00
CA CYS A 159 -1.64 13.79 -17.12
C CYS A 159 -2.94 13.67 -17.92
N GLY A 160 -3.76 12.68 -17.62
CA GLY A 160 -5.01 12.47 -18.35
C GLY A 160 -6.07 11.82 -17.50
N ILE A 161 -7.29 11.76 -18.04
CA ILE A 161 -8.44 11.05 -17.48
C ILE A 161 -9.10 10.29 -18.62
N LYS A 162 -9.49 9.05 -18.36
CA LYS A 162 -10.19 8.20 -19.32
C LYS A 162 -11.66 8.12 -18.96
N SER A 163 -12.55 8.46 -19.89
CA SER A 163 -14.00 8.36 -19.69
C SER A 163 -14.66 7.53 -20.78
N PHE A 164 -15.92 7.14 -20.56
CA PHE A 164 -16.77 6.55 -21.60
C PHE A 164 -17.05 7.48 -22.80
N MET A 165 -16.70 8.76 -22.72
CA MET A 165 -16.84 9.71 -23.84
C MET A 165 -15.52 10.02 -24.57
N GLY A 166 -14.41 9.38 -24.15
CA GLY A 166 -13.07 9.65 -24.64
C GLY A 166 -12.09 10.02 -23.52
N SER A 167 -10.83 10.21 -23.89
CA SER A 167 -9.74 10.62 -22.99
C SER A 167 -9.56 12.13 -23.03
N LYS A 168 -9.41 12.78 -21.87
CA LYS A 168 -8.91 14.16 -21.78
C LYS A 168 -7.49 14.15 -21.24
N LEU A 169 -6.57 14.82 -21.90
CA LEU A 169 -5.16 14.89 -21.53
C LEU A 169 -4.72 16.35 -21.38
N ASN A 170 -3.71 16.59 -20.57
CA ASN A 170 -2.98 17.84 -20.55
C ASN A 170 -1.49 17.55 -20.63
N MET A 171 -0.83 18.15 -21.61
CA MET A 171 0.63 18.10 -21.77
C MET A 171 1.17 19.51 -21.71
N ASP A 172 1.81 19.87 -20.60
CA ASP A 172 2.43 21.19 -20.39
C ASP A 172 1.55 22.39 -20.82
N GLY A 173 0.26 22.33 -20.47
CA GLY A 173 -0.72 23.38 -20.76
C GLY A 173 -1.50 23.23 -22.07
N LEU A 174 -1.19 22.22 -22.90
CA LEU A 174 -2.01 21.85 -24.05
C LEU A 174 -3.10 20.86 -23.62
N ASN A 175 -4.37 21.28 -23.68
CA ASN A 175 -5.52 20.43 -23.42
C ASN A 175 -5.84 19.60 -24.67
N ILE A 176 -5.91 18.29 -24.53
CA ILE A 176 -6.13 17.35 -25.63
C ILE A 176 -7.40 16.54 -25.33
N ASN A 177 -8.38 16.56 -26.23
CA ASN A 177 -9.51 15.64 -26.16
C ASN A 177 -9.34 14.56 -27.24
N SER A 178 -9.19 13.31 -26.81
CA SER A 178 -9.10 12.15 -27.71
C SER A 178 -10.34 11.27 -27.61
N ARG A 179 -11.00 11.00 -28.73
CA ARG A 179 -12.19 10.13 -28.77
C ARG A 179 -11.87 8.63 -28.88
N ASN A 180 -10.60 8.26 -29.05
CA ASN A 180 -10.16 6.86 -29.18
C ASN A 180 -9.69 6.25 -27.86
N TYR A 181 -10.03 4.97 -27.64
CA TYR A 181 -10.07 4.30 -26.34
C TYR A 181 -8.78 3.58 -25.89
N GLN A 182 -7.75 3.51 -26.73
CA GLN A 182 -6.56 2.68 -26.50
C GLN A 182 -5.41 3.48 -25.88
N PHE A 183 -5.56 3.85 -24.61
CA PHE A 183 -4.57 4.61 -23.86
C PHE A 183 -4.45 4.09 -22.42
N ASN A 184 -3.21 4.05 -21.91
CA ASN A 184 -2.85 3.89 -20.50
C ASN A 184 -2.19 5.19 -19.99
N PRO A 185 -2.93 6.09 -19.32
CA PRO A 185 -2.34 7.25 -18.66
C PRO A 185 -1.44 6.85 -17.50
N LYS A 186 -0.55 7.75 -17.11
CA LYS A 186 0.03 7.73 -15.75
C LYS A 186 -1.09 7.86 -14.70
N VAL A 187 -2.02 8.81 -14.90
CA VAL A 187 -3.20 9.08 -14.04
C VAL A 187 -4.50 8.51 -14.62
N GLU A 188 -5.15 7.52 -13.99
CA GLU A 188 -6.37 6.88 -14.56
C GLU A 188 -7.65 7.17 -13.77
N GLY A 189 -8.31 8.31 -13.99
CA GLY A 189 -9.65 8.56 -13.40
C GLY A 189 -10.78 8.00 -14.28
N PHE A 190 -11.81 7.35 -13.69
CA PHE A 190 -13.08 7.06 -14.37
C PHE A 190 -14.17 8.00 -13.87
N VAL A 191 -14.95 8.54 -14.81
CA VAL A 191 -16.06 9.47 -14.52
C VAL A 191 -17.35 8.91 -15.11
N LYS A 192 -18.50 9.35 -14.58
CA LYS A 192 -19.84 8.93 -15.02
C LYS A 192 -20.01 9.04 -16.55
N ASN A 193 -20.94 8.24 -17.08
CA ASN A 193 -21.30 8.22 -18.51
C ASN A 193 -21.70 9.59 -19.08
N ASP A 194 -22.06 10.56 -18.24
CA ASP A 194 -22.45 11.92 -18.62
C ASP A 194 -21.28 12.92 -18.64
N GLY A 195 -20.07 12.52 -18.23
CA GLY A 195 -18.87 13.37 -18.26
C GLY A 195 -18.81 14.44 -17.16
N THR A 196 -19.69 14.40 -16.15
CA THR A 196 -19.72 15.42 -15.09
C THR A 196 -18.61 15.23 -14.06
N GLY A 197 -17.82 16.27 -13.76
CA GLY A 197 -16.70 16.21 -12.79
C GLY A 197 -15.31 15.95 -13.40
N VAL A 198 -15.21 15.74 -14.73
CA VAL A 198 -13.95 15.41 -15.41
C VAL A 198 -12.93 16.55 -15.30
N ASN A 199 -13.36 17.80 -15.41
CA ASN A 199 -12.43 18.94 -15.42
C ASN A 199 -11.88 19.21 -14.02
N GLU A 200 -12.70 19.06 -12.99
CA GLU A 200 -12.34 19.24 -11.58
C GLU A 200 -11.31 18.19 -11.12
N VAL A 201 -11.47 16.95 -11.59
CA VAL A 201 -10.51 15.85 -11.33
C VAL A 201 -9.20 16.07 -12.11
N LEU A 202 -9.28 16.59 -13.35
CA LEU A 202 -8.09 16.88 -14.14
C LEU A 202 -7.29 18.03 -13.51
N ASP A 203 -7.99 19.07 -13.04
CA ASP A 203 -7.41 20.18 -12.29
C ASP A 203 -6.79 19.73 -10.96
N LEU A 204 -7.40 18.74 -10.28
CA LEU A 204 -6.83 18.09 -9.09
C LEU A 204 -5.51 17.38 -9.39
N ALA A 205 -5.43 16.62 -10.48
CA ALA A 205 -4.20 15.95 -10.92
C ALA A 205 -3.11 16.95 -11.35
N LEU A 206 -3.52 18.04 -12.00
CA LEU A 206 -2.63 19.06 -12.56
C LEU A 206 -2.03 20.00 -11.50
N LYS A 207 -2.81 20.39 -10.48
CA LYS A 207 -2.36 21.30 -9.42
C LYS A 207 -1.51 20.62 -8.36
N ASN A 208 -1.71 19.33 -8.12
CA ASN A 208 -0.87 18.52 -7.25
C ASN A 208 0.36 17.98 -8.01
N LYS A 209 1.00 18.81 -8.85
CA LYS A 209 2.37 18.57 -9.35
C LYS A 209 3.37 18.67 -8.18
N THR A 210 3.21 17.88 -7.13
CA THR A 210 4.38 17.36 -6.43
C THR A 210 5.00 16.34 -7.38
N SER A 211 6.32 16.36 -7.48
CA SER A 211 7.15 15.52 -8.35
C SER A 211 6.89 14.01 -8.27
N ASP A 212 5.98 13.55 -7.41
CA ASP A 212 5.88 12.17 -6.92
C ASP A 212 4.50 11.54 -7.14
N ILE A 213 3.48 12.31 -7.57
CA ILE A 213 2.12 11.80 -7.81
C ILE A 213 2.01 11.26 -9.24
N GLU A 214 2.01 9.93 -9.36
CA GLU A 214 1.99 9.25 -10.66
C GLU A 214 0.60 8.84 -11.13
N GLY A 215 -0.44 8.83 -10.28
CA GLY A 215 -1.80 8.53 -10.72
C GLY A 215 -2.93 8.73 -9.70
N ILE A 216 -4.14 9.03 -10.18
CA ILE A 216 -5.40 9.17 -9.43
C ILE A 216 -6.45 8.29 -10.12
N LYS A 217 -7.12 7.39 -9.39
CA LYS A 217 -8.27 6.63 -9.91
C LYS A 217 -9.56 6.94 -9.17
N ILE A 218 -10.64 7.15 -9.93
CA ILE A 218 -12.00 7.42 -9.43
C ILE A 218 -12.91 6.36 -10.04
N TYR A 219 -13.80 5.76 -9.25
CA TYR A 219 -14.78 4.78 -9.74
C TYR A 219 -16.19 5.15 -9.28
N ASN A 220 -17.18 4.86 -10.12
CA ASN A 220 -18.59 4.97 -9.79
C ASN A 220 -19.21 3.57 -9.89
N ASN A 221 -19.88 3.10 -8.84
CA ASN A 221 -20.61 1.82 -8.88
C ASN A 221 -21.87 1.96 -9.75
N TYR A 222 -21.79 1.65 -11.04
CA TYR A 222 -22.95 1.20 -11.79
C TYR A 222 -22.89 -0.33 -11.93
N LYS A 223 -23.92 -1.02 -11.45
CA LYS A 223 -24.16 -2.44 -11.73
C LYS A 223 -24.34 -2.66 -13.24
N CYS A 224 -23.25 -2.77 -13.98
CA CYS A 224 -23.22 -3.49 -15.24
C CYS A 224 -22.68 -4.88 -14.94
N GLY A 225 -23.43 -5.92 -15.32
CA GLY A 225 -22.98 -7.30 -15.17
C GLY A 225 -21.62 -7.51 -15.86
N TYR A 226 -20.83 -8.41 -15.28
CA TYR A 226 -19.44 -8.75 -15.58
C TYR A 226 -18.38 -7.86 -14.91
N GLY A 227 -17.83 -8.39 -13.80
CA GLY A 227 -16.54 -7.99 -13.25
C GLY A 227 -16.63 -7.41 -11.85
N ASN A 228 -15.93 -8.03 -10.90
CA ASN A 228 -15.72 -7.44 -9.58
C ASN A 228 -14.75 -6.27 -9.73
N ASP A 229 -15.27 -5.04 -9.70
CA ASP A 229 -14.47 -3.83 -9.87
C ASP A 229 -13.71 -3.51 -8.57
N LYS A 230 -12.39 -3.62 -8.63
CA LYS A 230 -11.42 -3.30 -7.56
C LYS A 230 -10.69 -2.01 -7.90
N ILE A 231 -10.43 -1.17 -6.90
CA ILE A 231 -9.47 -0.07 -7.00
C ILE A 231 -8.08 -0.66 -6.75
N ASP A 232 -7.25 -0.73 -7.80
CA ASP A 232 -5.85 -1.17 -7.69
C ASP A 232 -4.93 -0.02 -8.09
N TYR A 233 -4.07 0.39 -7.15
CA TYR A 233 -2.94 1.27 -7.39
C TYR A 233 -1.71 0.38 -7.43
N GLN A 234 -1.14 0.23 -8.61
CA GLN A 234 0.19 -0.32 -8.75
C GLN A 234 1.10 0.81 -9.18
N LYS A 235 1.93 1.27 -8.25
CA LYS A 235 3.20 1.90 -8.56
C LYS A 235 4.28 1.10 -7.86
N TYR A 236 5.30 0.74 -8.61
CA TYR A 236 6.55 0.21 -8.09
C TYR A 236 7.23 1.31 -7.21
N LYS A 237 6.79 1.47 -5.93
CA LYS A 237 7.17 2.42 -4.84
C LYS A 237 7.23 3.93 -5.25
N LYS A 238 6.70 4.95 -4.55
CA LYS A 238 6.24 5.29 -3.17
C LYS A 238 5.20 6.44 -3.34
N GLY A 239 4.06 6.62 -2.66
CA GLY A 239 3.39 5.97 -1.52
C GLY A 239 2.10 6.73 -1.12
N SER A 240 1.03 6.69 -1.93
CA SER A 240 -0.34 7.04 -1.49
C SER A 240 -1.39 6.49 -2.44
N ILE A 241 -2.23 5.58 -1.95
CA ILE A 241 -3.43 5.07 -2.67
C ILE A 241 -4.64 5.73 -2.06
N ILE A 242 -5.42 6.50 -2.83
CA ILE A 242 -6.70 7.08 -2.39
C ILE A 242 -7.86 6.24 -2.98
N GLU A 243 -8.65 5.58 -2.13
CA GLU A 243 -9.88 4.87 -2.53
C GLU A 243 -11.14 5.64 -2.08
N PHE A 244 -12.14 5.77 -2.97
CA PHE A 244 -13.45 6.39 -2.68
C PHE A 244 -14.57 5.35 -2.60
N GLY A 245 -15.51 5.53 -1.66
CA GLY A 245 -16.75 4.76 -1.59
C GLY A 245 -18.00 5.66 -1.77
N ASP A 246 -18.96 5.17 -2.55
CA ASP A 246 -20.34 5.68 -2.77
C ASP A 246 -20.55 7.20 -2.65
N THR A 247 -20.49 7.90 -3.79
CA THR A 247 -20.97 9.29 -3.89
C THR A 247 -22.42 9.30 -4.36
N GLU A 248 -23.39 9.53 -3.46
CA GLU A 248 -24.80 9.73 -3.86
C GLU A 248 -24.98 11.09 -4.56
N CYS A 249 -24.13 12.08 -4.24
CA CYS A 249 -24.13 13.42 -4.82
C CYS A 249 -22.71 13.89 -5.19
N GLN A 250 -22.61 14.90 -6.06
CA GLN A 250 -21.35 15.50 -6.55
C GLN A 250 -20.46 16.12 -5.45
N LYS A 251 -20.89 16.15 -4.18
CA LYS A 251 -20.23 16.88 -3.07
C LYS A 251 -19.94 16.04 -1.82
N ASP A 252 -20.27 14.74 -1.81
CA ASP A 252 -20.16 13.92 -0.60
C ASP A 252 -19.17 12.78 -0.82
N VAL A 253 -18.16 12.66 0.06
CA VAL A 253 -17.21 11.54 0.10
C VAL A 253 -17.44 10.77 1.40
N LYS A 254 -18.15 9.63 1.33
CA LYS A 254 -18.44 8.80 2.51
C LYS A 254 -17.18 8.26 3.19
N ALA A 255 -16.15 7.89 2.41
CA ALA A 255 -14.89 7.44 2.99
C ALA A 255 -13.70 7.68 2.08
N ILE A 256 -12.57 8.06 2.67
CA ILE A 256 -11.26 8.14 2.04
C ILE A 256 -10.37 7.04 2.62
N LYS A 257 -9.84 6.14 1.79
CA LYS A 257 -8.78 5.22 2.24
C LYS A 257 -7.45 5.69 1.72
N ILE A 258 -6.45 5.80 2.59
CA ILE A 258 -5.12 6.32 2.31
C ILE A 258 -4.10 5.25 2.69
N LYS A 259 -3.42 4.66 1.71
CA LYS A 259 -2.44 3.59 1.95
C LYS A 259 -1.00 4.05 1.85
N ASN A 260 -0.09 3.29 2.47
CA ASN A 260 1.36 3.48 2.42
C ASN A 260 1.79 4.84 2.97
N ILE A 261 1.14 5.25 4.05
CA ILE A 261 1.42 6.52 4.71
C ILE A 261 2.60 6.34 5.65
N GLU A 262 3.66 7.11 5.38
CA GLU A 262 4.83 7.23 6.26
C GLU A 262 4.62 8.35 7.29
N HIS A 263 3.92 9.44 6.93
CA HIS A 263 3.68 10.60 7.79
C HIS A 263 2.20 10.95 7.86
N ILE A 264 1.65 11.11 9.06
CA ILE A 264 0.21 11.41 9.22
C ILE A 264 -0.16 12.78 8.63
N MET A 265 0.80 13.71 8.51
CA MET A 265 0.56 15.01 7.87
C MET A 265 0.09 14.88 6.42
N ASP A 266 0.53 13.84 5.70
CA ASP A 266 0.09 13.58 4.32
C ASP A 266 -1.42 13.35 4.26
N ALA A 267 -1.98 12.70 5.29
CA ALA A 267 -3.42 12.49 5.40
C ALA A 267 -4.17 13.82 5.63
N PHE A 268 -3.61 14.75 6.40
CA PHE A 268 -4.19 16.09 6.58
C PHE A 268 -4.20 16.88 5.28
N ASP A 269 -3.10 16.90 4.55
CA ASP A 269 -2.99 17.64 3.28
C ASP A 269 -3.98 17.11 2.25
N ILE A 270 -4.12 15.78 2.18
CA ILE A 270 -5.13 15.14 1.35
C ILE A 270 -6.52 15.62 1.79
N VAL A 271 -6.89 15.45 3.05
CA VAL A 271 -8.24 15.79 3.54
C VAL A 271 -8.57 17.28 3.38
N ASN A 272 -7.64 18.18 3.70
CA ASN A 272 -7.82 19.63 3.53
C ASN A 272 -8.07 19.98 2.07
N SER A 273 -7.32 19.37 1.14
CA SER A 273 -7.53 19.56 -0.30
C SER A 273 -8.94 19.17 -0.73
N PHE A 274 -9.52 18.10 -0.17
CA PHE A 274 -10.93 17.75 -0.42
C PHE A 274 -11.90 18.80 0.13
N GLN A 275 -11.70 19.24 1.38
CA GLN A 275 -12.59 20.20 2.03
C GLN A 275 -12.60 21.57 1.34
N GLU A 276 -11.44 22.09 0.94
CA GLU A 276 -11.31 23.35 0.19
C GLU A 276 -12.11 23.36 -1.12
N ARG A 277 -12.39 22.17 -1.67
CA ARG A 277 -13.11 21.98 -2.94
C ARG A 277 -14.58 21.64 -2.73
N GLY A 278 -15.07 21.75 -1.49
CA GLY A 278 -16.47 21.57 -1.12
C GLY A 278 -16.90 20.10 -0.99
N PHE A 279 -15.96 19.18 -0.78
CA PHE A 279 -16.26 17.80 -0.43
C PHE A 279 -16.40 17.62 1.08
N GLU A 280 -17.48 16.97 1.51
CA GLU A 280 -17.63 16.50 2.88
C GLU A 280 -17.01 15.10 3.02
N VAL A 281 -16.20 14.89 4.07
CA VAL A 281 -15.49 13.62 4.35
C VAL A 281 -16.02 13.05 5.66
N GLU A 282 -16.60 11.84 5.63
CA GLU A 282 -17.16 11.21 6.85
C GLU A 282 -16.16 10.28 7.56
N ALA A 283 -15.48 9.39 6.80
CA ALA A 283 -14.55 8.40 7.35
C ALA A 283 -13.19 8.40 6.66
N ILE A 284 -12.15 8.02 7.41
CA ILE A 284 -10.77 7.89 6.91
C ILE A 284 -10.22 6.51 7.26
N TYR A 285 -9.66 5.78 6.30
CA TYR A 285 -8.94 4.53 6.53
C TYR A 285 -7.46 4.72 6.24
N LEU A 286 -6.62 4.74 7.27
CA LEU A 286 -5.16 4.88 7.12
C LEU A 286 -4.48 3.52 7.10
N PHE A 287 -3.59 3.28 6.14
CA PHE A 287 -2.72 2.11 6.11
C PHE A 287 -1.29 2.60 6.31
N LEU A 288 -0.76 2.33 7.49
CA LEU A 288 0.45 2.93 8.01
C LEU A 288 1.62 1.92 7.92
N GLU A 289 2.73 2.34 7.31
CA GLU A 289 3.94 1.49 7.17
C GLU A 289 4.77 1.49 8.45
N ASN A 290 4.96 2.66 9.06
CA ASN A 290 5.65 2.83 10.34
C ASN A 290 4.91 3.88 11.17
N LYS A 291 5.11 3.88 12.49
CA LYS A 291 4.48 4.84 13.40
C LYS A 291 5.53 5.40 14.35
N THR A 292 5.90 6.65 14.14
CA THR A 292 6.71 7.40 15.11
C THR A 292 5.81 8.26 15.99
N TYR A 293 6.28 8.64 17.17
CA TYR A 293 5.45 9.23 18.22
C TYR A 293 4.84 10.59 17.84
N ASP A 294 5.51 11.39 17.01
CA ASP A 294 5.03 12.71 16.56
C ASP A 294 3.71 12.63 15.78
N ASP A 295 3.51 11.52 15.08
CA ASP A 295 2.31 11.23 14.30
C ASP A 295 1.08 10.96 15.17
N MET A 296 1.25 10.56 16.44
CA MET A 296 0.13 10.13 17.30
C MET A 296 -0.78 11.28 17.69
N ASN A 297 -0.22 12.46 17.93
CA ASN A 297 -1.01 13.67 18.19
C ASN A 297 -1.80 14.11 16.96
N LEU A 298 -1.24 13.93 15.76
CA LEU A 298 -1.91 14.21 14.50
C LEU A 298 -3.04 13.20 14.24
N LEU A 299 -2.80 11.92 14.54
CA LEU A 299 -3.79 10.85 14.43
C LEU A 299 -5.00 11.11 15.35
N ARG A 300 -4.76 11.53 16.60
CA ARG A 300 -5.83 11.97 17.52
C ARG A 300 -6.59 13.20 17.00
N GLN A 301 -5.96 14.08 16.23
CA GLN A 301 -6.64 15.22 15.62
C GLN A 301 -7.55 14.80 14.46
N LEU A 302 -7.14 13.81 13.64
CA LEU A 302 -8.01 13.23 12.61
C LEU A 302 -9.21 12.52 13.23
N ASP A 303 -8.98 11.70 14.27
CA ASP A 303 -10.02 10.94 14.95
C ASP A 303 -11.12 11.82 15.58
N LYS A 304 -10.78 13.04 15.99
CA LYS A 304 -11.76 14.02 16.51
C LYS A 304 -12.73 14.54 15.45
N LYS A 305 -12.35 14.46 14.16
CA LYS A 305 -13.09 15.04 13.05
C LYS A 305 -13.74 13.98 12.14
N TYR A 306 -13.15 12.79 12.05
CA TYR A 306 -13.53 11.75 11.10
C TYR A 306 -13.63 10.40 11.79
N ASP A 307 -14.48 9.48 11.28
CA ASP A 307 -14.43 8.08 11.71
C ASP A 307 -13.12 7.45 11.21
N LEU A 308 -12.10 7.43 12.09
CA LEU A 308 -10.75 7.01 11.74
C LEU A 308 -10.55 5.51 11.97
N LYS A 309 -10.21 4.81 10.89
CA LYS A 309 -9.87 3.39 10.85
C LYS A 309 -8.42 3.22 10.45
N ILE A 310 -7.75 2.24 11.04
CA ILE A 310 -6.32 2.03 10.86
C ILE A 310 -6.04 0.58 10.51
N LYS A 311 -5.23 0.39 9.48
CA LYS A 311 -4.49 -0.84 9.23
C LYS A 311 -3.00 -0.51 9.33
N TYR A 312 -2.21 -1.44 9.84
CA TYR A 312 -0.76 -1.27 9.95
C TYR A 312 -0.01 -2.47 9.41
N ASP A 313 1.29 -2.30 9.16
CA ASP A 313 2.11 -3.41 8.69
C ASP A 313 2.08 -4.59 9.69
N GLY A 314 1.98 -5.81 9.18
CA GLY A 314 1.76 -7.02 10.00
C GLY A 314 0.34 -7.18 10.60
N SER A 315 -0.57 -6.20 10.46
CA SER A 315 -1.94 -6.35 10.97
C SER A 315 -2.84 -7.18 10.04
N LEU A 316 -3.60 -8.09 10.65
CA LEU A 316 -4.62 -8.93 10.04
C LEU A 316 -5.99 -8.23 9.95
N GLN A 317 -6.20 -7.17 10.74
CA GLN A 317 -7.48 -6.48 10.88
C GLN A 317 -7.35 -4.96 10.77
N VAL A 318 -8.47 -4.32 10.45
CA VAL A 318 -8.61 -2.86 10.53
C VAL A 318 -9.16 -2.55 11.92
N ILE A 319 -8.47 -1.69 12.67
CA ILE A 319 -8.79 -1.31 14.04
C ILE A 319 -9.14 0.18 14.15
N ASP A 320 -9.74 0.58 15.25
CA ASP A 320 -9.94 1.99 15.56
C ASP A 320 -8.63 2.66 16.04
N SER A 321 -8.61 3.99 15.93
CA SER A 321 -7.52 4.87 16.35
C SER A 321 -7.08 4.65 17.80
N ASN A 322 -8.03 4.53 18.74
CA ASN A 322 -7.73 4.39 20.16
C ASN A 322 -7.06 3.04 20.47
N THR A 323 -7.54 1.96 19.86
CA THR A 323 -6.89 0.64 19.95
C THR A 323 -5.46 0.69 19.42
N PHE A 324 -5.23 1.36 18.29
CA PHE A 324 -3.90 1.50 17.73
C PHE A 324 -2.98 2.33 18.63
N VAL A 325 -3.48 3.44 19.19
CA VAL A 325 -2.70 4.31 20.07
C VAL A 325 -2.36 3.61 21.38
N GLY A 326 -3.32 2.93 22.00
CA GLY A 326 -3.08 2.14 23.20
C GLY A 326 -2.05 1.04 22.99
N MET A 327 -2.03 0.41 21.81
CA MET A 327 -0.99 -0.56 21.45
C MET A 327 0.41 0.08 21.46
N ARG A 328 0.60 1.22 20.78
CA ARG A 328 1.91 1.89 20.72
C ARG A 328 2.36 2.43 22.06
N ASP A 329 1.48 3.11 22.79
CA ASP A 329 1.78 3.62 24.13
C ASP A 329 2.26 2.47 25.04
N SER A 330 1.65 1.28 24.93
CA SER A 330 2.08 0.11 25.72
C SER A 330 3.43 -0.45 25.26
N ILE A 331 3.67 -0.56 23.95
CA ILE A 331 4.96 -1.03 23.42
C ILE A 331 6.09 -0.07 23.79
N ASP A 332 5.85 1.24 23.71
CA ASP A 332 6.83 2.27 24.08
C ASP A 332 7.11 2.20 25.59
N TYR A 333 6.08 2.01 26.42
CA TYR A 333 6.26 1.76 27.86
C TYR A 333 7.12 0.51 28.12
N TYR A 334 6.86 -0.62 27.46
CA TYR A 334 7.68 -1.83 27.63
C TYR A 334 9.13 -1.60 27.16
N LYS A 335 9.31 -0.91 26.03
CA LYS A 335 10.63 -0.53 25.53
C LYS A 335 11.38 0.33 26.54
N ASP A 336 10.73 1.29 27.15
CA ASP A 336 11.31 2.14 28.20
C ASP A 336 11.69 1.31 29.42
N VAL A 337 10.81 0.42 29.90
CA VAL A 337 11.11 -0.49 31.03
C VAL A 337 12.35 -1.34 30.74
N ILE A 338 12.46 -1.89 29.52
CA ILE A 338 13.56 -2.77 29.11
C ILE A 338 14.87 -1.99 28.90
N ASN A 339 14.81 -0.80 28.26
CA ASN A 339 16.01 -0.04 27.88
C ASN A 339 16.47 1.01 28.91
N ASN A 340 15.64 1.42 29.86
CA ASN A 340 16.04 2.38 30.91
C ASN A 340 17.02 1.78 31.94
N SER A 341 17.41 0.52 31.77
CA SER A 341 18.40 -0.17 32.59
C SER A 341 19.65 -0.48 31.75
N ASN A 342 20.84 -0.49 32.37
CA ASN A 342 22.10 -0.98 31.76
C ASN A 342 22.08 -2.51 31.58
N SER A 343 20.97 -3.02 31.04
CA SER A 343 20.72 -4.43 30.79
C SER A 343 21.61 -4.93 29.67
N SER A 344 22.24 -6.09 29.88
CA SER A 344 22.82 -6.86 28.79
C SER A 344 21.71 -7.37 27.85
N ASN A 345 22.07 -7.84 26.66
CA ASN A 345 21.09 -8.27 25.66
C ASN A 345 20.19 -9.41 26.18
N LEU A 346 20.77 -10.42 26.84
CA LEU A 346 20.05 -11.54 27.43
C LEU A 346 19.14 -11.12 28.60
N GLU A 347 19.52 -10.09 29.36
CA GLU A 347 18.65 -9.50 30.39
C GLU A 347 17.44 -8.80 29.77
N LYS A 348 17.62 -8.08 28.65
CA LYS A 348 16.50 -7.47 27.91
C LYS A 348 15.55 -8.53 27.37
N ILE A 349 16.09 -9.62 26.83
CA ILE A 349 15.31 -10.77 26.35
C ILE A 349 14.48 -11.37 27.48
N MET A 350 15.07 -11.57 28.67
CA MET A 350 14.34 -12.11 29.82
C MET A 350 13.24 -11.16 30.31
N LEU A 351 13.51 -9.85 30.39
CA LEU A 351 12.48 -8.85 30.74
C LEU A 351 11.31 -8.86 29.74
N ALA A 352 11.61 -8.89 28.44
CA ALA A 352 10.57 -9.01 27.41
C ALA A 352 9.79 -10.33 27.55
N TYR A 353 10.50 -11.43 27.80
CA TYR A 353 9.89 -12.75 28.02
C TYR A 353 8.93 -12.74 29.21
N ASP A 354 9.32 -12.16 30.34
CA ASP A 354 8.50 -12.07 31.54
C ASP A 354 7.28 -11.15 31.36
N ILE A 355 7.43 -10.02 30.68
CA ILE A 355 6.30 -9.14 30.31
C ILE A 355 5.26 -9.92 29.49
N VAL A 356 5.69 -10.69 28.50
CA VAL A 356 4.75 -11.40 27.62
C VAL A 356 4.16 -12.62 28.31
N LYS A 357 4.95 -13.36 29.10
CA LYS A 357 4.45 -14.56 29.80
C LYS A 357 3.50 -14.22 30.95
N SER A 358 3.49 -12.98 31.45
CA SER A 358 2.55 -12.55 32.48
C SER A 358 1.08 -12.57 32.01
N PHE A 359 0.85 -12.58 30.69
CA PHE A 359 -0.48 -12.73 30.14
C PHE A 359 -0.98 -14.17 30.36
N PRO A 360 -2.22 -14.38 30.82
CA PRO A 360 -2.79 -15.72 30.95
C PRO A 360 -3.34 -16.21 29.60
N TYR A 361 -3.04 -17.46 29.24
CA TYR A 361 -3.55 -18.07 28.00
C TYR A 361 -5.08 -18.06 27.94
N LYS A 362 -5.64 -17.49 26.88
CA LYS A 362 -7.09 -17.37 26.69
C LYS A 362 -7.47 -17.21 25.21
N GLU A 363 -8.08 -18.25 24.65
CA GLU A 363 -8.65 -18.26 23.29
C GLU A 363 -10.03 -17.58 23.25
N ARG A 364 -10.40 -17.04 22.08
CA ARG A 364 -11.70 -16.37 21.81
C ARG A 364 -12.47 -17.16 20.75
N LYS A 365 -13.63 -17.72 21.11
CA LYS A 365 -14.45 -18.52 20.17
C LYS A 365 -15.22 -17.68 19.16
N ASP A 366 -15.54 -16.43 19.50
CA ASP A 366 -16.27 -15.49 18.66
C ASP A 366 -15.42 -14.97 17.49
N ASN A 367 -14.13 -14.74 17.72
CA ASN A 367 -13.19 -14.33 16.69
C ASN A 367 -11.77 -14.74 17.08
N LEU A 368 -11.28 -15.77 16.38
CA LEU A 368 -9.96 -16.36 16.56
C LEU A 368 -8.81 -15.39 16.21
N ARG A 369 -9.06 -14.25 15.56
CA ARG A 369 -8.00 -13.29 15.25
C ARG A 369 -7.61 -12.41 16.44
N ILE A 370 -8.54 -12.08 17.35
CA ILE A 370 -8.24 -11.22 18.51
C ILE A 370 -7.00 -11.69 19.31
N PRO A 371 -6.89 -12.97 19.71
CA PRO A 371 -5.79 -13.39 20.57
C PRO A 371 -4.47 -13.64 19.80
N ARG A 372 -4.41 -13.27 18.52
CA ARG A 372 -3.26 -13.46 17.62
C ARG A 372 -2.68 -12.13 17.12
N GLU A 373 -3.30 -11.00 17.44
CA GLU A 373 -2.87 -9.66 17.00
C GLU A 373 -2.42 -8.80 18.18
N VAL A 374 -1.24 -8.20 18.06
CA VAL A 374 -0.62 -7.37 19.12
C VAL A 374 -1.58 -6.29 19.66
N ALA A 375 -2.25 -5.54 18.78
CA ALA A 375 -3.14 -4.46 19.20
C ALA A 375 -4.31 -4.95 20.05
N THR A 376 -4.93 -6.06 19.66
CA THR A 376 -6.10 -6.60 20.36
C THR A 376 -5.70 -7.42 21.59
N ILE A 377 -4.51 -8.00 21.62
CA ILE A 377 -3.93 -8.62 22.82
C ILE A 377 -3.73 -7.56 23.90
N ILE A 378 -3.09 -6.44 23.58
CA ILE A 378 -2.87 -5.34 24.53
C ILE A 378 -4.21 -4.78 25.04
N LYS A 379 -5.21 -4.66 24.16
CA LYS A 379 -6.54 -4.15 24.53
C LYS A 379 -7.34 -5.12 25.40
N ASP A 380 -7.40 -6.39 25.04
CA ASP A 380 -8.36 -7.34 25.61
C ASP A 380 -7.73 -8.36 26.59
N GLY A 381 -6.40 -8.48 26.60
CA GLY A 381 -5.64 -9.44 27.41
C GLY A 381 -5.83 -10.92 27.01
N ASN A 382 -6.58 -11.21 25.93
CA ASN A 382 -6.71 -12.57 25.42
C ASN A 382 -5.55 -12.87 24.48
N ILE A 383 -4.88 -14.00 24.67
CA ILE A 383 -3.68 -14.37 23.93
C ILE A 383 -3.58 -15.89 23.77
N VAL A 384 -3.07 -16.34 22.62
CA VAL A 384 -2.75 -17.74 22.31
C VAL A 384 -1.37 -17.85 21.68
N CYS A 385 -0.92 -19.05 21.30
CA CYS A 385 0.45 -19.32 20.87
C CYS A 385 1.01 -18.31 19.84
N VAL A 386 0.30 -18.09 18.74
CA VAL A 386 0.66 -17.07 17.73
C VAL A 386 0.70 -15.65 18.32
N GLY A 387 -0.20 -15.34 19.25
CA GLY A 387 -0.18 -14.03 19.91
C GLY A 387 1.03 -13.83 20.83
N TYR A 388 1.45 -14.86 21.56
CA TYR A 388 2.64 -14.82 22.41
C TYR A 388 3.90 -14.57 21.57
N SER A 389 4.08 -15.33 20.50
CA SER A 389 5.23 -15.21 19.60
C SER A 389 5.30 -13.85 18.92
N GLN A 390 4.16 -13.35 18.43
CA GLN A 390 4.07 -12.05 17.76
C GLN A 390 4.29 -10.88 18.74
N LEU A 391 3.71 -10.91 19.94
CA LEU A 391 3.92 -9.87 20.94
C LEU A 391 5.38 -9.84 21.43
N LEU A 392 5.98 -11.00 21.70
CA LEU A 392 7.40 -11.07 22.10
C LEU A 392 8.31 -10.53 20.99
N SER A 393 8.14 -11.01 19.75
CA SER A 393 8.95 -10.50 18.62
C SER A 393 8.78 -8.99 18.40
N GLN A 394 7.57 -8.46 18.57
CA GLN A 394 7.31 -7.03 18.43
C GLN A 394 8.03 -6.21 19.51
N ILE A 395 8.05 -6.67 20.77
CA ILE A 395 8.80 -6.00 21.85
C ILE A 395 10.30 -6.11 21.61
N LEU A 396 10.81 -7.30 21.27
CA LEU A 396 12.23 -7.55 20.99
C LEU A 396 12.75 -6.64 19.89
N LYS A 397 12.03 -6.59 18.76
CA LYS A 397 12.34 -5.69 17.62
C LYS A 397 12.51 -4.25 18.07
N GLU A 398 11.60 -3.74 18.89
CA GLU A 398 11.59 -2.36 19.37
C GLU A 398 12.71 -2.07 20.38
N THR A 399 13.27 -3.12 20.99
CA THR A 399 14.41 -3.07 21.90
C THR A 399 15.75 -3.37 21.25
N GLY A 400 15.78 -3.62 19.94
CA GLY A 400 17.02 -3.88 19.19
C GLY A 400 17.45 -5.34 19.17
N VAL A 401 16.53 -6.29 19.37
CA VAL A 401 16.80 -7.73 19.37
C VAL A 401 16.06 -8.39 18.22
N ASP A 402 16.81 -9.12 17.39
CA ASP A 402 16.28 -9.80 16.22
C ASP A 402 15.70 -11.17 16.60
N SER A 403 14.61 -11.56 15.94
CA SER A 403 13.93 -12.81 16.22
C SER A 403 13.25 -13.39 14.98
N TYR A 404 12.79 -14.62 15.15
CA TYR A 404 11.94 -15.35 14.22
C TYR A 404 10.67 -15.79 14.93
N THR A 405 9.56 -15.89 14.20
CA THR A 405 8.44 -16.77 14.59
C THR A 405 8.48 -18.05 13.76
N ILE A 406 8.22 -19.18 14.41
CA ILE A 406 8.25 -20.51 13.80
C ILE A 406 6.98 -21.28 14.10
N SER A 407 6.29 -21.74 13.06
CA SER A 407 5.19 -22.68 13.19
C SER A 407 5.73 -24.10 13.36
N THR A 408 5.16 -24.85 14.30
CA THR A 408 5.54 -26.24 14.60
C THR A 408 4.32 -27.11 14.90
N SER A 409 4.54 -28.42 14.94
CA SER A 409 3.54 -29.44 15.24
C SER A 409 3.90 -30.14 16.55
N VAL A 410 2.99 -30.06 17.52
CA VAL A 410 3.16 -30.60 18.88
C VAL A 410 2.34 -31.89 19.03
N PRO A 411 2.96 -33.02 19.39
CA PRO A 411 2.24 -34.22 19.81
C PRO A 411 1.52 -34.00 21.14
N VAL A 412 0.20 -34.23 21.18
CA VAL A 412 -0.61 -34.16 22.40
C VAL A 412 -1.48 -35.41 22.48
N GLY A 413 -1.01 -36.41 23.23
CA GLY A 413 -1.62 -37.74 23.23
C GLY A 413 -1.46 -38.41 21.87
N ASP A 414 -2.57 -38.86 21.28
CA ASP A 414 -2.59 -39.47 19.94
C ASP A 414 -2.76 -38.42 18.82
N ASP A 415 -3.01 -37.15 19.17
CA ASP A 415 -3.23 -36.05 18.22
C ASP A 415 -1.96 -35.22 18.00
N VAL A 416 -1.93 -34.48 16.89
CA VAL A 416 -0.90 -33.47 16.59
C VAL A 416 -1.58 -32.13 16.39
N ILE A 417 -1.17 -31.12 17.17
CA ILE A 417 -1.73 -29.77 17.10
C ILE A 417 -0.70 -28.77 16.56
N GLY A 418 -1.18 -27.72 15.88
CA GLY A 418 -0.33 -26.61 15.46
C GLY A 418 0.03 -25.70 16.63
N HIS A 419 1.27 -25.23 16.66
CA HIS A 419 1.81 -24.32 17.68
C HIS A 419 2.78 -23.31 17.03
N GLU A 420 3.05 -22.20 17.71
CA GLU A 420 4.02 -21.19 17.27
C GLU A 420 4.95 -20.80 18.41
N ARG A 421 6.24 -20.60 18.08
CA ARG A 421 7.32 -20.26 19.03
C ARG A 421 8.23 -19.19 18.46
N ASN A 422 9.17 -18.73 19.28
CA ASN A 422 10.23 -17.83 18.85
C ASN A 422 11.56 -18.56 18.74
N VAL A 423 12.36 -18.13 17.76
CA VAL A 423 13.81 -18.26 17.82
C VAL A 423 14.36 -16.85 17.98
N ILE A 424 15.25 -16.62 18.94
CA ILE A 424 15.80 -15.28 19.22
C ILE A 424 17.30 -15.31 18.94
N VAL A 425 17.80 -14.29 18.26
CA VAL A 425 19.23 -14.06 18.06
C VAL A 425 19.79 -13.46 19.34
N VAL A 426 20.56 -14.25 20.08
CA VAL A 426 21.21 -13.81 21.31
C VAL A 426 22.64 -13.43 20.99
N ASP A 427 23.05 -12.25 21.43
CA ASP A 427 24.43 -11.79 21.37
C ASP A 427 24.75 -11.07 22.67
N ASP A 428 25.34 -11.78 23.63
CA ASP A 428 25.55 -11.30 24.99
C ASP A 428 26.91 -11.71 25.58
N ASP A 429 27.81 -10.75 25.69
CA ASP A 429 29.15 -10.94 26.27
C ASP A 429 29.14 -11.19 27.79
N LYS A 430 28.14 -10.67 28.52
CA LYS A 430 28.09 -10.76 30.00
C LYS A 430 27.87 -12.19 30.45
N TYR A 431 26.98 -12.89 29.76
CA TYR A 431 26.66 -14.30 30.00
C TYR A 431 27.37 -15.25 29.03
N ASP A 432 28.09 -14.71 28.04
CA ASP A 432 28.87 -15.43 27.03
C ASP A 432 27.97 -16.41 26.26
N ILE A 433 26.83 -15.90 25.78
CA ILE A 433 25.84 -16.63 25.00
C ILE A 433 25.62 -15.92 23.67
N HIS A 434 25.92 -16.62 22.58
CA HIS A 434 25.86 -16.09 21.22
C HIS A 434 25.24 -17.13 20.27
N GLY A 435 24.30 -16.71 19.42
CA GLY A 435 23.63 -17.53 18.42
C GLY A 435 22.12 -17.58 18.56
N ASN A 436 21.47 -18.47 17.82
CA ASN A 436 20.02 -18.60 17.82
C ASN A 436 19.52 -19.58 18.90
N TYR A 437 18.53 -19.19 19.68
CA TYR A 437 17.97 -20.04 20.74
C TYR A 437 16.45 -20.10 20.65
N VAL A 438 15.85 -21.24 20.99
CA VAL A 438 14.40 -21.43 20.96
C VAL A 438 13.78 -20.97 22.28
N PHE A 439 12.65 -20.27 22.18
CA PHE A 439 11.86 -19.78 23.31
C PHE A 439 10.38 -20.13 23.12
N ASP A 440 9.72 -20.61 24.17
CA ASP A 440 8.27 -20.85 24.19
C ASP A 440 7.61 -20.14 25.38
N VAL A 441 7.20 -18.89 25.16
CA VAL A 441 6.49 -18.09 26.16
C VAL A 441 5.12 -18.69 26.51
N THR A 442 4.49 -19.37 25.56
CA THR A 442 3.12 -19.88 25.74
C THR A 442 3.09 -20.95 26.82
N TRP A 443 4.09 -21.82 26.85
CA TRP A 443 4.13 -22.94 27.78
C TRP A 443 4.59 -22.52 29.18
N ASP A 444 5.37 -21.44 29.28
CA ASP A 444 5.76 -20.81 30.55
C ASP A 444 4.82 -19.67 30.99
N SER A 445 3.73 -19.42 30.26
CA SER A 445 2.78 -18.35 30.58
C SER A 445 2.06 -18.53 31.92
N ALA A 446 1.56 -17.40 32.44
CA ALA A 446 0.85 -17.28 33.71
C ALA A 446 -0.34 -18.25 33.82
N LYS A 447 -0.30 -19.10 34.84
CA LYS A 447 -1.28 -20.18 35.06
C LYS A 447 -1.85 -20.23 36.49
N ASN A 448 -1.49 -19.26 37.35
CA ASN A 448 -1.87 -19.20 38.76
C ASN A 448 -1.60 -20.54 39.48
N ILE A 449 -0.34 -20.96 39.49
CA ILE A 449 0.04 -22.28 39.99
C ILE A 449 0.02 -22.29 41.52
N THR A 450 -0.60 -23.32 42.09
CA THR A 450 -0.66 -23.54 43.53
C THR A 450 -0.15 -24.93 43.86
N LYS A 451 0.79 -25.03 44.79
CA LYS A 451 1.21 -26.30 45.39
C LYS A 451 0.21 -26.71 46.46
N CYS A 452 -0.29 -27.93 46.36
CA CYS A 452 -1.17 -28.52 47.36
C CYS A 452 -0.64 -29.89 47.78
N ILE A 453 -1.12 -30.38 48.93
CA ILE A 453 -1.06 -31.77 49.34
C ILE A 453 -2.47 -32.36 49.12
N ASP A 454 -2.59 -33.41 48.32
CA ASP A 454 -3.86 -34.07 48.06
C ASP A 454 -4.31 -34.96 49.24
N SER A 455 -5.50 -35.57 49.12
CA SER A 455 -6.06 -36.45 50.16
C SER A 455 -5.21 -37.70 50.44
N GLU A 456 -4.27 -38.06 49.56
CA GLU A 456 -3.34 -39.16 49.73
C GLU A 456 -2.00 -38.72 50.34
N GLY A 457 -1.85 -37.44 50.68
CA GLY A 457 -0.62 -36.88 51.21
C GLY A 457 0.45 -36.58 50.16
N LYS A 458 0.10 -36.57 48.87
CA LYS A 458 1.05 -36.31 47.76
C LYS A 458 1.06 -34.84 47.38
N ASN A 459 2.24 -34.33 47.05
CA ASN A 459 2.37 -33.00 46.46
C ASN A 459 1.77 -32.99 45.05
N VAL A 460 0.80 -32.09 44.82
CA VAL A 460 0.16 -31.88 43.53
C VAL A 460 0.19 -30.39 43.17
N LEU A 461 0.31 -30.11 41.88
CA LEU A 461 0.22 -28.74 41.35
C LEU A 461 -1.19 -28.51 40.80
N ARG A 462 -1.81 -27.43 41.26
CA ARG A 462 -3.13 -26.97 40.83
C ARG A 462 -3.00 -25.69 40.01
N SER A 463 -3.89 -25.52 39.04
CA SER A 463 -3.97 -24.37 38.14
C SER A 463 -5.39 -24.23 37.61
N LYS A 464 -5.65 -23.29 36.71
CA LYS A 464 -6.97 -23.16 36.06
C LYS A 464 -7.44 -24.44 35.36
N SER A 465 -6.53 -25.21 34.77
CA SER A 465 -6.84 -26.47 34.07
C SER A 465 -6.97 -27.67 35.00
N SER A 466 -6.49 -27.54 36.24
CA SER A 466 -6.56 -28.57 37.30
C SER A 466 -6.87 -27.85 38.61
N PRO A 467 -8.15 -27.50 38.86
CA PRO A 467 -8.53 -26.65 39.98
C PRO A 467 -8.22 -27.30 41.34
N ILE A 468 -8.03 -26.45 42.35
CA ILE A 468 -7.89 -26.87 43.75
C ILE A 468 -9.19 -27.59 44.16
N LEU A 469 -9.04 -28.76 44.79
CA LEU A 469 -10.15 -29.55 45.30
C LEU A 469 -10.41 -29.22 46.78
N ASP A 470 -11.64 -29.43 47.25
CA ASP A 470 -12.01 -29.21 48.66
C ASP A 470 -11.18 -30.06 49.64
N THR A 471 -10.64 -31.19 49.16
CA THR A 471 -9.78 -32.09 49.93
C THR A 471 -8.30 -31.72 49.90
N ASP A 472 -7.91 -30.74 49.09
CA ASP A 472 -6.51 -30.32 48.99
C ASP A 472 -6.13 -29.40 50.15
N GLN A 473 -4.95 -29.65 50.73
CA GLN A 473 -4.30 -28.70 51.62
C GLN A 473 -3.36 -27.79 50.82
N VAL A 474 -3.66 -26.50 50.75
CA VAL A 474 -2.79 -25.52 50.09
C VAL A 474 -1.47 -25.37 50.86
N VAL A 475 -0.35 -25.50 50.15
CA VAL A 475 1.01 -25.32 50.67
C VAL A 475 1.55 -23.96 50.29
N LYS A 476 1.47 -23.58 49.01
CA LYS A 476 2.04 -22.33 48.49
C LYS A 476 1.34 -21.89 47.21
N HIS A 477 1.11 -20.60 47.07
CA HIS A 477 0.78 -19.97 45.78
C HIS A 477 2.08 -19.44 45.17
N TYR A 478 2.37 -19.84 43.94
CA TYR A 478 3.55 -19.35 43.22
C TYR A 478 3.23 -18.07 42.46
N ASP A 479 4.27 -17.26 42.24
CA ASP A 479 4.20 -16.13 41.32
C ASP A 479 3.85 -16.60 39.89
N ASN A 480 3.16 -15.75 39.12
CA ASN A 480 2.82 -16.05 37.74
C ASN A 480 4.05 -16.07 36.82
N LEU A 481 5.19 -15.54 37.28
CA LEU A 481 6.45 -15.52 36.55
C LEU A 481 7.39 -16.69 36.90
N VAL A 482 6.94 -17.68 37.67
CA VAL A 482 7.80 -18.76 38.18
C VAL A 482 8.34 -19.74 37.12
N LEU A 483 7.74 -19.81 35.93
CA LEU A 483 8.10 -20.80 34.90
C LEU A 483 9.17 -20.31 33.92
N TYR A 484 10.20 -21.13 33.69
CA TYR A 484 11.29 -20.90 32.71
C TYR A 484 11.74 -22.20 32.01
N ARG A 485 10.86 -23.20 31.90
CA ARG A 485 11.24 -24.51 31.34
C ARG A 485 11.63 -24.41 29.87
N TYR A 486 11.10 -23.41 29.17
CA TYR A 486 11.26 -23.20 27.73
C TYR A 486 11.92 -21.85 27.41
N PHE A 487 12.75 -21.36 28.34
CA PHE A 487 13.62 -20.20 28.15
C PHE A 487 15.00 -20.64 27.67
N LEU A 488 15.51 -19.99 26.61
CA LEU A 488 16.87 -20.16 26.08
C LEU A 488 17.24 -21.63 25.80
N ILE A 489 16.47 -22.30 24.93
CA ILE A 489 16.70 -23.71 24.58
C ILE A 489 17.74 -23.80 23.45
N SER A 490 18.86 -24.45 23.77
CA SER A 490 19.95 -24.74 22.84
C SER A 490 19.64 -25.93 21.92
N ASP A 491 20.46 -26.08 20.88
CA ASP A 491 20.44 -27.25 19.98
C ASP A 491 20.49 -28.58 20.76
N ASN A 492 21.43 -28.68 21.70
CA ASN A 492 21.66 -29.88 22.52
C ASN A 492 20.45 -30.27 23.38
N ARG A 493 19.63 -29.29 23.78
CA ARG A 493 18.46 -29.50 24.64
C ARG A 493 17.16 -29.64 23.88
N TYR A 494 17.11 -29.29 22.60
CA TYR A 494 15.88 -29.19 21.83
C TYR A 494 15.01 -30.45 21.95
N ASN A 495 15.54 -31.62 21.59
CA ASN A 495 14.81 -32.89 21.62
C ASN A 495 14.36 -33.30 23.04
N SER A 496 15.09 -32.88 24.07
CA SER A 496 14.74 -33.19 25.47
C SER A 496 13.62 -32.28 25.99
N CYS A 497 13.58 -31.04 25.55
CA CYS A 497 12.54 -30.08 25.90
C CYS A 497 11.26 -30.27 25.08
N PHE A 498 11.40 -30.65 23.80
CA PHE A 498 10.33 -30.82 22.82
C PHE A 498 10.33 -32.23 22.22
N PRO A 499 10.07 -33.26 23.03
CA PRO A 499 10.14 -34.65 22.57
C PRO A 499 9.11 -34.94 21.48
N GLY A 500 9.57 -35.47 20.34
CA GLY A 500 8.72 -35.86 19.22
C GLY A 500 8.29 -34.71 18.30
N GLU A 501 8.76 -33.49 18.56
CA GLU A 501 8.53 -32.34 17.69
C GLU A 501 9.58 -32.26 16.58
N PRO A 502 9.23 -31.72 15.39
CA PRO A 502 10.21 -31.44 14.36
C PRO A 502 11.20 -30.38 14.83
N TYR A 503 12.44 -30.47 14.34
CA TYR A 503 13.45 -29.41 14.53
C TYR A 503 13.00 -28.12 13.80
N PRO A 504 13.33 -26.91 14.29
CA PRO A 504 12.90 -25.66 13.67
C PRO A 504 13.34 -25.57 12.20
N ASP A 505 12.40 -25.25 11.31
CA ASP A 505 12.68 -25.02 9.89
C ASP A 505 12.73 -23.51 9.60
N PHE A 506 13.95 -22.96 9.60
CA PHE A 506 14.22 -21.54 9.36
C PHE A 506 13.78 -21.05 7.98
N LYS A 507 13.60 -21.96 7.00
CA LYS A 507 13.13 -21.60 5.66
C LYS A 507 11.72 -21.04 5.65
N TYR A 508 10.88 -21.50 6.58
CA TYR A 508 9.49 -21.06 6.73
C TYR A 508 9.29 -20.12 7.92
N ALA A 509 10.38 -19.71 8.56
CA ALA A 509 10.34 -18.78 9.67
C ALA A 509 10.07 -17.36 9.16
N GLU A 510 9.24 -16.61 9.89
CA GLU A 510 9.05 -15.19 9.64
C GLU A 510 10.17 -14.42 10.35
N LYS A 511 11.06 -13.79 9.56
CA LYS A 511 12.18 -13.01 10.10
C LYS A 511 11.70 -11.63 10.55
N ILE A 512 12.05 -11.25 11.78
CA ILE A 512 11.69 -9.97 12.38
C ILE A 512 12.99 -9.28 12.82
N SER A 513 13.47 -8.34 12.00
CA SER A 513 14.69 -7.59 12.27
C SER A 513 14.41 -6.20 12.84
N SER A 514 15.23 -5.80 13.81
CA SER A 514 15.28 -4.47 14.40
C SER A 514 16.02 -3.44 13.54
N SER A 515 17.03 -3.86 12.77
CA SER A 515 17.79 -3.00 11.85
C SER A 515 17.22 -2.95 10.43
N GLY A 516 16.33 -3.91 10.10
CA GLY A 516 15.81 -4.11 8.75
C GLY A 516 16.78 -4.84 7.82
N GLU A 517 17.93 -5.29 8.34
CA GLU A 517 18.88 -6.11 7.61
C GLU A 517 18.48 -7.60 7.66
N THR A 518 18.85 -8.35 6.62
CA THR A 518 18.67 -9.80 6.59
C THR A 518 19.83 -10.46 7.32
N PHE A 519 19.52 -11.25 8.34
CA PHE A 519 20.48 -12.11 9.03
C PHE A 519 20.28 -13.56 8.57
N ASP A 520 21.38 -14.21 8.18
CA ASP A 520 21.42 -15.56 7.58
C ASP A 520 22.20 -16.51 8.49
N ASP A 521 21.59 -16.85 9.64
CA ASP A 521 21.98 -18.00 10.44
C ASP A 521 20.75 -18.89 10.64
N ASP A 522 20.82 -20.09 10.06
CA ASP A 522 19.72 -21.07 10.05
C ASP A 522 19.99 -22.24 11.03
N THR A 523 20.86 -22.03 12.02
CA THR A 523 21.21 -23.07 13.01
C THR A 523 21.02 -22.59 14.44
N LEU A 524 20.69 -23.51 15.36
CA LEU A 524 20.62 -23.19 16.78
C LEU A 524 22.01 -23.19 17.43
N GLY A 525 22.20 -22.27 18.37
CA GLY A 525 23.36 -22.25 19.25
C GLY A 525 23.41 -23.49 20.14
N SER A 526 24.59 -24.08 20.28
CA SER A 526 24.80 -25.30 21.06
C SER A 526 25.20 -25.04 22.51
N LYS A 527 25.70 -23.85 22.82
CA LYS A 527 26.18 -23.49 24.16
C LYS A 527 25.02 -23.34 25.13
N GLU A 528 25.14 -23.98 26.29
CA GLU A 528 24.17 -23.88 27.38
C GLU A 528 24.58 -22.81 28.38
N LEU A 529 23.59 -22.14 28.96
CA LEU A 529 23.81 -21.21 30.05
C LEU A 529 24.10 -21.98 31.34
N GLU A 530 25.30 -21.78 31.88
CA GLU A 530 25.70 -22.34 33.17
C GLU A 530 24.70 -21.95 34.26
N GLN A 531 24.40 -22.87 35.17
CA GLN A 531 23.38 -22.66 36.19
C GLN A 531 23.66 -21.43 37.07
N SER A 532 24.91 -21.25 37.52
CA SER A 532 25.30 -20.08 38.33
C SER A 532 25.10 -18.77 37.56
N LYS A 533 25.27 -18.79 36.24
CA LYS A 533 24.98 -17.66 35.34
C LYS A 533 23.49 -17.45 35.12
N PHE A 534 22.70 -18.52 35.12
CA PHE A 534 21.24 -18.40 35.10
C PHE A 534 20.68 -17.82 36.41
N ILE A 535 21.22 -18.22 37.56
CA ILE A 535 20.90 -17.59 38.87
C ILE A 535 21.28 -16.11 38.85
N GLU A 536 22.46 -15.75 38.33
CA GLU A 536 22.89 -14.36 38.17
C GLU A 536 21.94 -13.56 37.27
N LEU A 537 21.51 -14.15 36.15
CA LEU A 537 20.55 -13.56 35.22
C LEU A 537 19.21 -13.29 35.91
N LEU A 538 18.64 -14.31 36.56
CA LEU A 538 17.38 -14.19 37.31
C LEU A 538 17.47 -13.12 38.40
N TYR A 539 18.52 -13.16 39.22
CA TYR A 539 18.73 -12.18 40.30
C TYR A 539 18.74 -10.75 39.76
N ASN A 540 19.51 -10.49 38.71
CA ASN A 540 19.61 -9.16 38.11
C ASN A 540 18.28 -8.69 37.51
N VAL A 541 17.54 -9.59 36.84
CA VAL A 541 16.26 -9.26 36.21
C VAL A 541 15.16 -9.03 37.25
N LYS A 542 15.04 -9.92 38.26
CA LYS A 542 14.01 -9.79 39.30
C LYS A 542 14.17 -8.52 40.14
N LEU A 543 15.40 -8.12 40.46
CA LEU A 543 15.60 -6.81 41.11
C LEU A 543 15.10 -5.63 40.25
N ARG A 544 15.25 -5.72 38.93
CA ARG A 544 14.78 -4.67 38.00
C ARG A 544 13.26 -4.67 37.82
N GLU A 545 12.62 -5.83 37.94
CA GLU A 545 11.16 -5.95 38.00
C GLU A 545 10.58 -5.39 39.31
N GLY A 546 11.43 -5.04 40.28
CA GLY A 546 11.04 -4.41 41.53
C GLY A 546 10.97 -5.36 42.72
N TYR A 547 11.45 -6.60 42.58
CA TYR A 547 11.63 -7.49 43.73
C TYR A 547 12.71 -6.91 44.65
N SER A 548 12.49 -7.01 45.96
CA SER A 548 13.52 -6.64 46.94
C SER A 548 14.56 -7.75 47.09
N ASP A 549 15.76 -7.40 47.57
CA ASP A 549 16.79 -8.37 47.94
C ASP A 549 16.28 -9.45 48.91
N ALA A 550 15.30 -9.13 49.75
CA ALA A 550 14.72 -10.07 50.71
C ALA A 550 13.83 -11.14 50.05
N ASN A 551 13.22 -10.83 48.90
CA ASN A 551 12.23 -11.71 48.25
C ASN A 551 12.78 -12.39 47.00
N VAL A 552 13.87 -11.88 46.42
CA VAL A 552 14.45 -12.44 45.19
C VAL A 552 15.04 -13.84 45.40
N GLU A 553 15.58 -14.13 46.59
CA GLU A 553 16.05 -15.48 46.95
C GLU A 553 14.90 -16.49 46.89
N GLU A 554 13.76 -16.17 47.52
CA GLU A 554 12.57 -17.04 47.50
C GLU A 554 12.00 -17.22 46.09
N GLU A 555 11.96 -16.16 45.29
CA GLU A 555 11.47 -16.23 43.90
C GLU A 555 12.37 -17.14 43.04
N ILE A 556 13.70 -17.02 43.18
CA ILE A 556 14.64 -17.88 42.47
C ILE A 556 14.49 -19.33 42.93
N GLU A 557 14.39 -19.58 44.24
CA GLU A 557 14.12 -20.92 44.76
C GLU A 557 12.86 -21.53 44.17
N ASP A 558 11.78 -20.76 44.07
CA ASP A 558 10.52 -21.19 43.49
C ASP A 558 10.64 -21.53 42.00
N ILE A 559 11.43 -20.77 41.24
CA ILE A 559 11.71 -21.09 39.83
C ILE A 559 12.43 -22.44 39.72
N PHE A 560 13.41 -22.69 40.59
CA PHE A 560 14.17 -23.95 40.58
C PHE A 560 13.37 -25.16 41.09
N ASP A 561 12.30 -24.96 41.86
CA ASP A 561 11.32 -25.99 42.21
C ASP A 561 10.71 -26.64 40.94
N PHE A 562 10.59 -25.90 39.84
CA PHE A 562 10.05 -26.39 38.56
C PHE A 562 11.11 -26.91 37.58
N LEU A 563 12.33 -26.41 37.66
CA LEU A 563 13.44 -26.85 36.79
C LEU A 563 14.10 -28.14 37.31
N GLY A 564 13.96 -28.42 38.62
CA GLY A 564 14.46 -29.62 39.30
C GLY A 564 15.98 -29.61 39.55
N ASN A 565 16.43 -30.54 40.41
CA ASN A 565 17.84 -30.91 40.66
C ASN A 565 18.75 -29.94 41.43
N TYR A 566 18.23 -29.03 42.27
CA TYR A 566 19.10 -28.13 43.03
C TYR A 566 18.80 -28.06 44.52
N SER A 567 19.87 -28.04 45.32
CA SER A 567 19.77 -27.76 46.75
C SER A 567 19.55 -26.27 46.95
N LYS A 568 18.61 -25.91 47.84
CA LYS A 568 18.42 -24.52 48.30
C LYS A 568 19.72 -23.89 48.80
N ASP A 569 20.57 -24.70 49.45
CA ASP A 569 21.87 -24.25 49.94
C ASP A 569 22.81 -23.79 48.81
N ASP A 570 22.72 -24.38 47.61
CA ASP A 570 23.59 -24.02 46.49
C ASP A 570 23.08 -22.76 45.78
N ILE A 571 21.76 -22.61 45.63
CA ILE A 571 21.14 -21.37 45.15
C ILE A 571 21.56 -20.19 46.04
N LYS A 572 21.43 -20.36 47.37
CA LYS A 572 21.79 -19.35 48.35
C LYS A 572 23.26 -18.95 48.26
N LYS A 573 24.18 -19.92 48.18
CA LYS A 573 25.62 -19.64 48.02
C LYS A 573 25.92 -18.83 46.77
N ASP A 574 25.25 -19.11 45.66
CA ASP A 574 25.47 -18.37 44.42
C ASP A 574 24.92 -16.95 44.49
N ILE A 575 23.75 -16.74 45.10
CA ILE A 575 23.21 -15.41 45.40
C ILE A 575 24.16 -14.62 46.32
N GLU A 576 24.68 -15.23 47.38
CA GLU A 576 25.66 -14.59 48.27
C GLU A 576 26.94 -14.19 47.52
N LYS A 577 27.43 -15.01 46.59
CA LYS A 577 28.58 -14.64 45.73
C LYS A 577 28.26 -13.44 44.86
N ILE A 578 27.06 -13.38 44.27
CA ILE A 578 26.62 -12.27 43.42
C ILE A 578 26.59 -10.97 44.24
N ILE A 579 25.95 -10.98 45.40
CA ILE A 579 25.87 -9.82 46.32
C ILE A 579 27.28 -9.34 46.71
N ASN A 580 28.16 -10.26 47.07
CA ASN A 580 29.54 -9.94 47.46
C ASN A 580 30.38 -9.37 46.31
N ASN A 581 30.15 -9.81 45.07
CA ASN A 581 30.84 -9.29 43.89
C ASN A 581 30.34 -7.90 43.51
N ASN A 582 29.02 -7.68 43.55
CA ASN A 582 28.42 -6.37 43.29
C ASN A 582 28.85 -5.33 44.34
N SER A 583 28.97 -5.73 45.61
CA SER A 583 29.42 -4.86 46.70
C SER A 583 30.90 -4.43 46.59
N LYS A 584 31.71 -5.13 45.78
CA LYS A 584 33.13 -4.79 45.52
C LYS A 584 33.33 -3.88 44.31
N GLN A 585 32.29 -3.66 43.50
CA GLN A 585 32.31 -2.82 42.30
C GLN A 585 31.77 -1.40 42.53
N VAL A 586 31.32 -1.08 43.75
CA VAL A 586 30.83 0.25 44.16
C VAL A 586 31.92 1.07 44.83
#